data_AF-A0A5N5GLB7-F1
#
_entry.id   AF-A0A5N5GLB7-F1
#
_cell.length_a   1.000
_cell.length_b   1.000
_cell.length_c   1.000
_cell.angle_alpha   90.00
_cell.angle_beta   90.00
_cell.angle_gamma   90.00
#
_symmetry.space_group_name_H-M   'P 1'
#
loop_
_entity.id
_entity.type
_entity.pdbx_description
1 polymer ?
#
loop_
_entity_poly.entity_id
_entity_poly.type
_entity_poly.pdbx_seq_one_letter_code
_entity_poly.pdbx_strand_id
1 'polypeptide(L)'
;MRSIFEENDVICVEVRGFQHDGLHLQARSQKYGKLLTVPSYLVKRRKQHFHHLENYGIDLILGCNGLIWVGERIEVTDDMVVDHKSEQDGIKADKNSFSPEDQERKYTPQQTRESVCRTANAIRVLSALGINITVEMIMETVDLSSSINVAIHEMLGAEFCVLVAEKEAVRRSMTKKK
;
A
#
# COMPACT_ATOMS: atom_id res chain seq x y z
N MET A 1 21.45 5.98 -15.29
CA MET A 1 20.45 5.18 -14.52
C MET A 1 20.62 5.33 -13.02
N ARG A 2 21.84 5.34 -12.46
CA ARG A 2 22.04 5.59 -11.01
C ARG A 2 21.50 6.94 -10.51
N SER A 3 21.33 7.92 -11.39
CA SER A 3 20.69 9.21 -11.08
C SER A 3 19.16 9.16 -10.98
N ILE A 4 18.54 8.00 -11.26
CA ILE A 4 17.08 7.81 -11.27
C ILE A 4 16.70 6.66 -10.33
N PHE A 5 17.49 5.58 -10.31
CA PHE A 5 17.32 4.45 -9.41
C PHE A 5 18.65 4.13 -8.73
N GLU A 6 18.62 4.07 -7.42
CA GLU A 6 19.74 3.66 -6.58
C GLU A 6 19.53 2.24 -6.03
N GLU A 7 20.59 1.68 -5.48
CA GLU A 7 20.53 0.34 -4.89
C GLU A 7 19.59 0.36 -3.68
N ASN A 8 18.70 -0.63 -3.61
CA ASN A 8 17.65 -0.78 -2.60
C ASN A 8 16.42 0.14 -2.75
N ASP A 9 16.30 0.86 -3.87
CA ASP A 9 15.07 1.57 -4.19
C ASP A 9 13.89 0.61 -4.35
N VAL A 10 12.75 1.00 -3.78
CA VAL A 10 11.49 0.30 -3.95
C VAL A 10 10.72 0.96 -5.08
N ILE A 11 10.57 0.23 -6.19
CA ILE A 11 9.86 0.70 -7.38
C ILE A 11 8.53 -0.04 -7.56
N CYS A 12 7.50 0.70 -7.98
CA CYS A 12 6.25 0.10 -8.41
C CYS A 12 6.28 -0.15 -9.92
N VAL A 13 6.10 -1.41 -10.31
CA VAL A 13 6.22 -1.86 -11.71
C VAL A 13 5.02 -2.70 -12.13
N GLU A 14 4.62 -2.55 -13.38
CA GLU A 14 3.69 -3.47 -14.07
C GLU A 14 4.46 -4.45 -14.95
N VAL A 15 3.97 -5.68 -15.07
CA VAL A 15 4.52 -6.68 -16.01
C VAL A 15 3.85 -6.46 -17.37
N ARG A 16 4.61 -6.01 -18.37
CA ARG A 16 4.10 -5.79 -19.73
C ARG A 16 4.23 -7.01 -20.63
N GLY A 17 5.19 -7.88 -20.36
CA GLY A 17 5.46 -9.03 -21.21
C GLY A 17 6.32 -10.08 -20.53
N PHE A 18 6.25 -11.27 -21.11
CA PHE A 18 7.08 -12.41 -20.73
C PHE A 18 8.07 -12.67 -21.87
N GLN A 19 9.33 -12.87 -21.52
CA GLN A 19 10.37 -13.37 -22.41
C GLN A 19 10.75 -14.77 -21.95
N HIS A 20 11.49 -15.51 -22.79
CA HIS A 20 11.87 -16.89 -22.50
C HIS A 20 12.55 -17.07 -21.13
N ASP A 21 13.32 -16.05 -20.70
CA ASP A 21 14.13 -16.10 -19.47
C ASP A 21 13.74 -15.03 -18.43
N GLY A 22 12.65 -14.27 -18.63
CA GLY A 22 12.37 -13.15 -17.71
C GLY A 22 11.08 -12.36 -17.91
N LEU A 23 10.91 -11.38 -17.02
CA LEU A 23 9.78 -10.45 -17.00
C LEU A 23 10.19 -9.09 -17.54
N HIS A 24 9.41 -8.54 -18.47
CA HIS A 24 9.57 -7.17 -18.91
C HIS A 24 8.73 -6.25 -18.02
N LEU A 25 9.42 -5.40 -17.25
CA LEU A 25 8.84 -4.51 -16.26
C LEU A 25 8.78 -3.08 -16.78
N GLN A 26 7.68 -2.39 -16.52
CA GLN A 26 7.58 -0.95 -16.72
C GLN A 26 7.33 -0.25 -15.37
N ALA A 27 8.21 0.68 -15.01
CA ALA A 27 8.02 1.51 -13.82
C ALA A 27 6.91 2.54 -14.05
N ARG A 28 6.06 2.72 -13.05
CA ARG A 28 4.92 3.66 -13.12
C ARG A 28 4.99 4.81 -12.11
N SER A 29 5.82 4.72 -11.07
CA SER A 29 6.07 5.82 -10.13
C SER A 29 7.17 5.47 -9.13
N GLN A 30 7.86 6.48 -8.59
CA GLN A 30 8.60 6.37 -7.33
C GLN A 30 7.64 6.62 -6.16
N LYS A 31 7.60 5.75 -5.16
CA LYS A 31 6.81 5.96 -3.94
C LYS A 31 7.60 5.59 -2.69
N TYR A 32 7.65 6.50 -1.73
CA TYR A 32 8.38 6.34 -0.47
C TYR A 32 7.44 5.87 0.65
N GLY A 33 7.72 4.71 1.26
CA GLY A 33 6.86 4.15 2.30
C GLY A 33 7.35 2.80 2.84
N LYS A 34 6.55 2.19 3.71
CA LYS A 34 6.90 0.91 4.36
C LYS A 34 6.54 -0.27 3.46
N LEU A 35 7.54 -1.06 3.11
CA LEU A 35 7.35 -2.31 2.37
C LEU A 35 7.15 -3.49 3.32
N LEU A 36 6.18 -4.34 3.00
CA LEU A 36 5.80 -5.54 3.76
C LEU A 36 5.84 -6.73 2.82
N THR A 37 6.32 -7.87 3.31
CA THR A 37 6.30 -9.14 2.57
C THR A 37 5.27 -10.07 3.21
N VAL A 38 4.38 -10.60 2.38
CA VAL A 38 3.40 -11.63 2.72
C VAL A 38 3.46 -12.76 1.69
N PRO A 39 2.97 -13.97 2.02
CA PRO A 39 2.83 -15.02 1.02
C PRO A 39 1.95 -14.57 -0.15
N SER A 40 2.45 -14.69 -1.38
CA SER A 40 1.80 -14.16 -2.58
C SER A 40 0.38 -14.69 -2.82
N TYR A 41 0.11 -15.93 -2.42
CA TYR A 41 -1.22 -16.55 -2.55
C TYR A 41 -2.31 -15.88 -1.69
N LEU A 42 -1.93 -15.10 -0.68
CA LEU A 42 -2.89 -14.33 0.13
C LEU A 42 -3.39 -13.07 -0.59
N VAL A 43 -2.65 -12.58 -1.59
CA VAL A 43 -3.03 -11.40 -2.38
C VAL A 43 -3.77 -11.84 -3.63
N LYS A 44 -5.08 -11.58 -3.69
CA LYS A 44 -5.87 -11.91 -4.87
C LYS A 44 -5.67 -10.89 -5.98
N ARG A 45 -5.56 -11.35 -7.23
CA ARG A 45 -5.57 -10.48 -8.42
C ARG A 45 -6.91 -9.75 -8.50
N ARG A 46 -6.86 -8.42 -8.60
CA ARG A 46 -8.02 -7.53 -8.73
C ARG A 46 -7.76 -6.53 -9.87
N LYS A 47 -8.80 -5.81 -10.28
CA LYS A 47 -8.64 -4.75 -11.31
C LYS A 47 -7.82 -3.57 -10.80
N GLN A 48 -7.94 -3.28 -9.50
CA GLN A 48 -7.25 -2.18 -8.84
C GLN A 48 -6.44 -2.72 -7.68
N HIS A 49 -5.17 -2.32 -7.64
CA HIS A 49 -4.20 -2.66 -6.59
C HIS A 49 -3.67 -1.43 -5.85
N PHE A 50 -4.04 -0.24 -6.32
CA PHE A 50 -3.72 1.05 -5.71
C PHE A 50 -4.97 1.57 -5.00
N HIS A 51 -4.88 1.76 -3.70
CA HIS A 51 -5.99 2.18 -2.87
C HIS A 51 -5.61 3.41 -2.08
N HIS A 52 -6.45 4.42 -2.17
CA HIS A 52 -6.32 5.62 -1.38
C HIS A 52 -7.26 5.53 -0.17
N LEU A 53 -6.71 5.66 1.05
CA LEU A 53 -7.45 5.59 2.29
C LEU A 53 -7.58 7.00 2.90
N GLU A 54 -8.57 7.77 2.43
CA GLU A 54 -8.80 9.18 2.79
C GLU A 54 -8.84 9.39 4.31
N ASN A 55 -9.59 8.54 5.02
CA ASN A 55 -9.79 8.65 6.46
C ASN A 55 -8.49 8.53 7.29
N TYR A 56 -7.42 8.00 6.69
CA TYR A 56 -6.15 7.75 7.37
C TYR A 56 -4.99 8.53 6.77
N GLY A 57 -5.20 9.22 5.63
CA GLY A 57 -4.16 9.97 4.93
C GLY A 57 -3.04 9.09 4.35
N ILE A 58 -3.35 7.82 4.03
CA ILE A 58 -2.36 6.85 3.54
C ILE A 58 -2.76 6.26 2.19
N ASP A 59 -1.74 5.83 1.45
CA ASP A 59 -1.87 5.04 0.25
C ASP A 59 -1.45 3.60 0.51
N LEU A 60 -2.18 2.65 -0.08
CA LEU A 60 -1.96 1.22 0.02
C LEU A 60 -1.79 0.62 -1.38
N ILE A 61 -0.68 -0.09 -1.59
CA ILE A 61 -0.44 -0.83 -2.84
C ILE A 61 -0.31 -2.32 -2.53
N LEU A 62 -1.17 -3.13 -3.14
CA LEU A 62 -1.19 -4.58 -2.98
C LEU A 62 -0.48 -5.26 -4.15
N GLY A 63 0.83 -5.52 -4.07
CA GLY A 63 1.55 -6.24 -5.11
C GLY A 63 1.13 -7.70 -5.21
N CYS A 64 0.84 -8.18 -6.42
CA CYS A 64 0.47 -9.57 -6.68
C CYS A 64 1.57 -10.59 -6.32
N ASN A 65 2.80 -10.12 -6.15
CA ASN A 65 3.95 -10.90 -5.69
C ASN A 65 4.00 -11.05 -4.16
N GLY A 66 3.04 -10.49 -3.42
CA GLY A 66 3.06 -10.48 -1.96
C GLY A 66 3.89 -9.34 -1.35
N LEU A 67 4.38 -8.40 -2.17
CA LEU A 67 4.95 -7.15 -1.66
C LEU A 67 3.83 -6.12 -1.51
N ILE A 68 3.56 -5.71 -0.28
CA ILE A 68 2.55 -4.71 0.05
C ILE A 68 3.26 -3.45 0.52
N TRP A 69 2.91 -2.31 -0.07
CA TRP A 69 3.45 -1.01 0.32
C TRP A 69 2.36 -0.18 1.01
N VAL A 70 2.74 0.46 2.11
CA VAL A 70 1.89 1.38 2.88
C VAL A 70 2.68 2.65 3.16
N GLY A 71 2.16 3.81 2.78
CA GLY A 71 2.85 5.09 2.96
C GLY A 71 1.89 6.26 3.11
N GLU A 72 2.42 7.40 3.53
CA GLU A 72 1.69 8.67 3.51
C GLU A 72 1.27 8.99 2.07
N ARG A 73 0.07 9.55 1.90
CA ARG A 73 -0.33 10.10 0.60
C ARG A 73 0.54 11.31 0.29
N ILE A 74 1.29 11.20 -0.79
CA ILE A 74 1.97 12.34 -1.42
C ILE A 74 1.20 12.62 -2.69
N GLU A 75 0.68 13.84 -2.85
CA GLU A 75 0.13 14.27 -4.13
C GLU A 75 1.29 14.40 -5.12
N VAL A 76 1.52 13.34 -5.88
CA VAL A 76 2.51 13.36 -6.95
C VAL A 76 1.85 14.12 -8.11
N THR A 77 2.28 15.36 -8.33
CA THR A 77 2.17 15.98 -9.65
C THR A 77 3.01 15.14 -10.59
N ASP A 78 2.35 14.38 -11.45
CA ASP A 78 2.88 13.25 -12.21
C ASP A 78 3.81 13.72 -13.35
N ASP A 79 5.04 14.13 -13.02
CA ASP A 79 6.04 14.59 -14.00
C ASP A 79 6.76 13.43 -14.73
N MET A 80 6.40 12.16 -14.45
CA MET A 80 7.03 10.99 -15.07
C MET A 80 6.17 10.24 -16.10
N VAL A 81 5.01 10.79 -16.47
CA VAL A 81 4.23 10.23 -17.58
C VAL A 81 4.81 10.72 -18.91
N VAL A 82 5.68 9.92 -19.53
CA VAL A 82 6.03 10.09 -20.95
C VAL A 82 4.89 9.50 -21.78
N ASP A 83 3.72 10.16 -21.78
CA ASP A 83 2.69 9.88 -22.77
C ASP A 83 2.75 10.93 -23.88
N HIS A 84 2.70 10.44 -25.11
CA HIS A 84 2.76 11.28 -26.31
C HIS A 84 1.54 12.22 -26.33
N LYS A 85 1.82 13.51 -26.26
CA LYS A 85 0.87 14.63 -26.27
C LYS A 85 -0.21 14.47 -27.35
N SER A 86 -1.48 14.57 -26.94
CA SER A 86 -2.50 15.26 -27.73
C SER A 86 -2.73 16.63 -27.10
N GLU A 87 -2.47 17.67 -27.88
CA GLU A 87 -2.49 19.08 -27.49
C GLU A 87 -3.89 19.58 -27.13
N GLN A 88 -3.90 20.67 -26.33
CA GLN A 88 -5.00 21.60 -25.98
C GLN A 88 -5.59 21.42 -24.58
N ASP A 89 -4.98 22.05 -23.58
CA ASP A 89 -5.43 23.38 -23.13
C ASP A 89 -4.45 23.94 -22.10
N GLY A 90 -4.10 25.21 -22.25
CA GLY A 90 -3.12 25.88 -21.38
C GLY A 90 -3.79 26.53 -20.17
N ILE A 91 -3.25 26.29 -18.96
CA ILE A 91 -3.26 27.25 -17.85
C ILE A 91 -1.89 27.15 -17.13
N LYS A 92 -1.15 28.26 -17.26
CA LYS A 92 -0.10 28.86 -16.41
C LYS A 92 0.73 27.95 -15.50
N ALA A 93 1.98 27.78 -15.92
CA ALA A 93 3.11 27.27 -15.16
C ALA A 93 3.41 28.12 -13.92
N ASP A 94 3.24 27.55 -12.74
CA ASP A 94 3.99 27.98 -11.56
C ASP A 94 5.36 27.32 -11.58
N LYS A 95 6.39 28.16 -11.70
CA LYS A 95 7.79 27.77 -11.67
C LYS A 95 8.20 27.45 -10.24
N ASN A 96 7.95 26.22 -9.79
CA ASN A 96 8.81 25.61 -8.78
C ASN A 96 9.49 24.40 -9.42
N SER A 97 10.75 24.60 -9.80
CA SER A 97 11.67 23.54 -10.16
C SER A 97 11.72 22.53 -9.01
N PHE A 98 11.12 21.35 -9.20
CA PHE A 98 11.24 20.24 -8.26
C PHE A 98 12.68 19.71 -8.33
N SER A 99 13.51 20.08 -7.36
CA SER A 99 14.77 19.40 -7.14
C SER A 99 14.52 18.14 -6.30
N PRO A 100 15.25 17.03 -6.53
CA PRO A 100 15.21 15.86 -5.65
C PRO A 100 15.64 16.16 -4.20
N GLU A 101 16.27 17.31 -3.97
CA GLU A 101 16.82 17.76 -2.69
C GLU A 101 15.76 18.44 -1.79
N ASP A 102 14.66 18.94 -2.36
CA ASP A 102 13.57 19.57 -1.59
C ASP A 102 12.67 18.57 -0.83
N GLN A 103 12.93 17.27 -0.96
CA GLN A 103 12.33 16.24 -0.09
C GLN A 103 12.96 16.20 1.31
N GLU A 104 13.97 17.04 1.59
CA GLU A 104 14.51 17.20 2.93
C GLU A 104 13.47 17.82 3.90
N ARG A 105 12.81 16.91 4.63
CA ARG A 105 12.20 17.11 5.96
C ARG A 105 10.80 17.73 6.03
N LYS A 106 9.86 17.29 5.19
CA LYS A 106 8.45 17.34 5.63
C LYS A 106 8.21 16.15 6.57
N TYR A 107 8.18 16.42 7.87
CA TYR A 107 7.93 15.39 8.88
C TYR A 107 6.52 14.82 8.69
N THR A 108 6.41 13.53 8.36
CA THR A 108 5.12 12.83 8.33
C THR A 108 4.43 13.00 9.67
N PRO A 109 3.18 13.51 9.75
CA PRO A 109 2.48 13.72 11.01
C PRO A 109 2.41 12.44 11.85
N GLN A 110 2.42 12.59 13.18
CA GLN A 110 2.36 11.45 14.11
C GLN A 110 1.14 10.56 13.82
N GLN A 111 -0.02 11.17 13.62
CA GLN A 111 -1.26 10.45 13.30
C GLN A 111 -1.13 9.60 12.03
N THR A 112 -0.54 10.13 10.97
CA THR A 112 -0.30 9.39 9.73
C THR A 112 0.65 8.22 9.96
N ARG A 113 1.73 8.40 10.72
CA ARG A 113 2.64 7.30 11.06
C ARG A 113 1.96 6.20 11.86
N GLU A 114 1.10 6.57 12.81
CA GLU A 114 0.30 5.62 13.58
C GLU A 114 -0.65 4.84 12.67
N SER A 115 -1.30 5.50 11.72
CA SER A 115 -2.13 4.87 10.69
C SER A 115 -1.34 3.89 9.83
N VAL A 116 -0.15 4.28 9.34
CA VAL A 116 0.74 3.39 8.56
C VAL A 116 1.13 2.16 9.39
N CYS A 117 1.53 2.35 10.65
CA CYS A 117 1.93 1.24 11.52
C CYS A 117 0.77 0.31 11.87
N ARG A 118 -0.41 0.86 12.20
CA ARG A 118 -1.63 0.09 12.51
C ARG A 118 -2.07 -0.73 11.30
N THR A 119 -2.08 -0.12 10.11
CA THR A 119 -2.37 -0.81 8.84
C THR A 119 -1.36 -1.91 8.54
N ALA A 120 -0.06 -1.62 8.74
CA ALA A 120 0.99 -2.61 8.54
C ALA A 120 0.89 -3.79 9.51
N ASN A 121 0.46 -3.56 10.76
CA ASN A 121 0.24 -4.63 11.73
C ASN A 121 -1.03 -5.42 11.42
N ALA A 122 -2.11 -4.79 10.97
CA ALA A 122 -3.29 -5.49 10.45
C ALA A 122 -2.92 -6.46 9.33
N ILE A 123 -2.11 -6.02 8.34
CA ILE A 123 -1.60 -6.89 7.26
C ILE A 123 -0.80 -8.08 7.81
N ARG A 124 0.07 -7.85 8.81
CA ARG A 124 0.85 -8.94 9.44
C ARG A 124 -0.05 -9.96 10.15
N VAL A 125 -1.06 -9.49 10.89
CA VAL A 125 -2.01 -10.37 11.59
C VAL A 125 -2.79 -11.21 10.58
N LEU A 126 -3.34 -10.60 9.54
CA LEU A 126 -4.04 -11.32 8.47
C LEU A 126 -3.14 -12.35 7.79
N SER A 127 -1.90 -11.97 7.51
CA SER A 127 -0.91 -12.87 6.93
C SER A 127 -0.59 -14.05 7.83
N ALA A 128 -0.40 -13.82 9.14
CA ALA A 128 -0.12 -14.87 10.12
C ALA A 128 -1.29 -15.85 10.27
N LEU A 129 -2.52 -15.36 10.16
CA LEU A 129 -3.74 -16.17 10.20
C LEU A 129 -4.07 -16.86 8.86
N GLY A 130 -3.29 -16.62 7.81
CA GLY A 130 -3.56 -17.16 6.47
C GLY A 130 -4.86 -16.67 5.86
N ILE A 131 -5.31 -15.47 6.23
CA ILE A 131 -6.52 -14.84 5.70
C ILE A 131 -6.16 -14.08 4.42
N ASN A 132 -7.05 -14.13 3.42
CA ASN A 132 -6.86 -13.38 2.18
C ASN A 132 -6.75 -11.88 2.47
N ILE A 133 -5.73 -11.25 1.91
CA ILE A 133 -5.45 -9.83 2.10
C ILE A 133 -6.21 -9.05 1.03
N THR A 134 -7.31 -8.44 1.46
CA THR A 134 -8.08 -7.48 0.68
C THR A 134 -8.19 -6.18 1.46
N VAL A 135 -8.49 -5.08 0.78
CA VAL A 135 -8.62 -3.77 1.41
C VAL A 135 -9.68 -3.81 2.51
N GLU A 136 -10.82 -4.42 2.23
CA GLU A 136 -11.93 -4.54 3.19
C GLU A 136 -11.47 -5.24 4.47
N MET A 137 -10.74 -6.35 4.34
CA MET A 137 -10.25 -7.11 5.48
C MET A 137 -9.21 -6.33 6.30
N ILE A 138 -8.33 -5.59 5.62
CA ILE A 138 -7.35 -4.71 6.28
C ILE A 138 -8.08 -3.62 7.07
N MET A 139 -9.03 -2.93 6.45
CA MET A 139 -9.79 -1.84 7.10
C MET A 139 -10.60 -2.36 8.28
N GLU A 140 -11.31 -3.49 8.12
CA GLU A 140 -12.06 -4.11 9.22
C GLU A 140 -11.19 -4.49 10.42
N THR A 141 -9.92 -4.83 10.18
CA THR A 141 -8.94 -5.18 11.21
C THR A 141 -8.38 -3.91 11.88
N VAL A 142 -8.11 -2.85 11.11
CA VAL A 142 -7.73 -1.53 11.61
C VAL A 142 -8.85 -0.95 12.47
N ASP A 143 -10.09 -1.02 12.01
CA ASP A 143 -11.27 -0.54 12.74
C ASP A 143 -11.52 -1.36 14.00
N LEU A 144 -11.36 -2.69 13.93
CA LEU A 144 -11.45 -3.55 15.11
C LEU A 144 -10.42 -3.11 16.15
N SER A 145 -9.15 -2.96 15.75
CA SER A 145 -8.07 -2.55 16.66
C SER A 145 -8.30 -1.17 17.29
N SER A 146 -8.97 -0.28 16.58
CA SER A 146 -9.29 1.08 17.06
C SER A 146 -10.50 1.06 17.99
N SER A 147 -11.50 0.23 17.70
CA SER A 147 -12.72 0.08 18.50
C SER A 147 -12.47 -0.51 19.88
N ILE A 148 -11.54 -1.47 19.96
CA ILE A 148 -11.12 -2.07 21.25
C ILE A 148 -9.95 -1.31 21.89
N ASN A 149 -9.53 -0.19 21.29
CA ASN A 149 -8.41 0.63 21.73
C ASN A 149 -7.11 -0.13 22.00
N VAL A 150 -6.81 -1.15 21.19
CA VAL A 150 -5.54 -1.89 21.28
C VAL A 150 -4.40 -1.01 20.80
N ALA A 151 -3.31 -1.01 21.58
CA ALA A 151 -2.10 -0.28 21.21
C ALA A 151 -1.44 -0.94 19.98
N ILE A 152 -0.81 -0.13 19.12
CA ILE A 152 -0.25 -0.61 17.85
C ILE A 152 0.73 -1.76 18.06
N HIS A 153 1.56 -1.71 19.11
CA HIS A 153 2.55 -2.74 19.43
C HIS A 153 1.93 -4.04 19.95
N GLU A 154 0.73 -3.98 20.53
CA GLU A 154 -0.01 -5.14 21.06
C GLU A 154 -0.81 -5.87 19.97
N MET A 155 -1.02 -5.26 18.80
CA MET A 155 -1.77 -5.88 17.69
C MET A 155 -1.17 -7.21 17.23
N LEU A 156 0.13 -7.45 17.42
CA LEU A 156 0.76 -8.72 17.04
C LEU A 156 0.65 -9.78 18.14
N GLY A 157 0.01 -9.45 19.28
CA GLY A 157 -0.22 -10.37 20.38
C GLY A 157 -1.27 -11.44 20.07
N ALA A 158 -1.21 -12.55 20.80
CA ALA A 158 -2.12 -13.68 20.63
C ALA A 158 -3.59 -13.28 20.84
N GLU A 159 -3.87 -12.46 21.86
CA GLU A 159 -5.22 -11.95 22.16
C GLU A 159 -5.87 -11.29 20.94
N PHE A 160 -5.15 -10.36 20.30
CA PHE A 160 -5.68 -9.68 19.11
C PHE A 160 -5.81 -10.62 17.91
N CYS A 161 -4.86 -11.53 17.71
CA CYS A 161 -4.93 -12.51 16.64
C CYS A 161 -6.16 -13.43 16.78
N VAL A 162 -6.48 -13.87 18.00
CA VAL A 162 -7.67 -14.67 18.29
C VAL A 162 -8.94 -13.90 17.95
N LEU A 163 -9.05 -12.64 18.39
CA LEU A 163 -10.21 -11.79 18.09
C LEU A 163 -10.41 -11.60 16.58
N VAL A 164 -9.33 -11.37 15.81
CA VAL A 164 -9.41 -11.26 14.35
C VAL A 164 -9.85 -12.59 13.72
N ALA A 165 -9.33 -13.72 14.20
CA ALA A 165 -9.72 -15.05 13.71
C ALA A 165 -11.19 -15.38 14.00
N GLU A 166 -11.71 -15.04 15.18
CA GLU A 166 -13.11 -15.22 15.56
C GLU A 166 -14.03 -14.37 14.68
N LYS A 167 -13.71 -13.10 14.47
CA LYS A 167 -14.46 -12.21 13.57
C LYS A 167 -14.51 -12.76 12.15
N GLU A 168 -13.38 -13.25 11.64
CA GLU A 168 -13.29 -13.88 10.32
C GLU A 168 -14.12 -15.18 10.25
N ALA A 169 -14.11 -16.00 11.30
CA ALA A 169 -14.91 -17.22 11.37
C ALA A 169 -16.42 -16.91 11.31
N VAL A 170 -16.87 -15.91 12.06
CA VAL A 170 -18.26 -15.41 12.03
C VAL A 170 -18.63 -14.96 10.62
N ARG A 171 -17.80 -14.15 9.97
CA ARG A 171 -18.03 -13.67 8.59
C ARG A 171 -18.21 -14.81 7.59
N ARG A 172 -17.36 -15.85 7.66
CA ARG A 172 -17.48 -17.05 6.81
C ARG A 172 -18.76 -17.83 7.08
N SER A 173 -19.20 -17.91 8.34
CA SER A 173 -20.44 -18.59 8.71
C SER A 173 -21.69 -17.92 8.13
N MET A 174 -21.70 -16.58 8.07
CA MET A 174 -22.80 -15.79 7.50
C MET A 174 -22.86 -15.93 5.97
N THR A 175 -21.70 -15.99 5.31
CA THR A 175 -21.62 -16.09 3.86
C THR A 175 -22.13 -17.46 3.34
N LYS A 176 -22.00 -18.52 4.14
CA LYS A 176 -22.51 -19.87 3.80
C LYS A 176 -24.03 -20.04 3.96
N LYS A 177 -24.71 -19.11 4.64
CA LYS A 177 -26.17 -19.16 4.87
C LYS A 177 -26.98 -18.46 3.77
N LYS A 178 -26.32 -17.87 2.77
CA LYS A 178 -26.90 -17.34 1.53
C LYS A 178 -26.59 -18.28 0.38
#